data_AF-A0A2S2CZI2-F1
#
_entry.id   AF-A0A2S2CZI2-F1
#
_cell.length_a   1.000
_cell.length_b   1.000
_cell.length_c   1.000
_cell.angle_alpha   90.00
_cell.angle_beta   90.00
_cell.angle_gamma   90.00
#
_symmetry.space_group_name_H-M   'P 1'
#
loop_
_entity.id
_entity.type
_entity.pdbx_description
1 polymer ?
#
loop_
_entity_poly.entity_id
_entity_poly.type
_entity_poly.pdbx_seq_one_letter_code
_entity_poly.pdbx_strand_id
1 'polypeptide(L)'
;MTADRLAPSLSGVAADTCHWIARLIHDWRERHELDRELAALPPGERHRMLAELGLSEDDLDALVTHGDQVSTLMPRALALRGLSLEALAHDHQGLLHDLQRTCAHCADPRRCRHLLAEDAPVADHDEVCPNASTMAALKG
;
A
#
# COMPACT_ATOMS: atom_id res chain seq x y z
N MET A 1 -38.19 -14.26 25.54
CA MET A 1 -37.62 -12.99 26.02
C MET A 1 -36.74 -13.32 27.21
N THR A 2 -35.44 -13.12 27.25
CA THR A 2 -34.46 -12.53 26.33
C THR A 2 -33.12 -13.18 26.64
N ALA A 3 -32.30 -13.32 25.59
CA ALA A 3 -31.00 -13.95 25.54
C ALA A 3 -30.04 -13.55 26.68
N ASP A 4 -29.42 -14.59 27.23
CA ASP A 4 -28.20 -14.58 28.02
C ASP A 4 -27.05 -14.04 27.15
N ARG A 5 -26.49 -12.88 27.50
CA ARG A 5 -25.31 -12.32 26.82
C ARG A 5 -24.07 -12.95 27.44
N LEU A 6 -23.50 -13.92 26.74
CA LEU A 6 -22.16 -14.44 27.05
C LEU A 6 -21.13 -13.31 26.94
N ALA A 7 -20.61 -12.87 28.09
CA ALA A 7 -19.40 -12.06 28.14
C ALA A 7 -18.21 -12.93 27.67
N PRO A 8 -17.30 -12.39 26.83
CA PRO A 8 -16.13 -13.15 26.40
C PRO A 8 -15.27 -13.54 27.62
N SER A 9 -14.81 -14.79 27.66
CA SER A 9 -13.94 -15.27 28.74
C SER A 9 -12.59 -14.55 28.68
N LEU A 10 -12.06 -14.16 29.84
CA LEU A 10 -10.74 -13.51 29.97
C LEU A 10 -9.60 -14.34 29.36
N SER A 11 -9.77 -15.67 29.29
CA SER A 11 -8.85 -16.60 28.62
C SER A 11 -8.85 -16.48 27.09
N GLY A 12 -10.00 -16.17 26.47
CA GLY A 12 -10.12 -15.97 25.02
C GLY A 12 -9.42 -14.69 24.58
N VAL A 13 -9.66 -13.59 25.31
CA VAL A 13 -9.04 -12.28 25.03
C VAL A 13 -7.50 -12.36 25.18
N ALA A 14 -6.99 -13.10 26.15
CA ALA A 14 -5.56 -13.31 26.33
C ALA A 14 -4.95 -14.17 25.20
N ALA A 15 -5.63 -15.22 24.76
CA ALA A 15 -5.19 -16.06 23.64
C ALA A 15 -5.19 -15.28 22.31
N ASP A 16 -6.22 -14.46 22.08
CA ASP A 16 -6.33 -13.59 20.91
C ASP A 16 -5.24 -12.52 20.90
N THR A 17 -4.93 -11.94 22.06
CA THR A 17 -3.83 -10.98 22.22
C THR A 17 -2.47 -11.64 21.95
N CYS A 18 -2.22 -12.83 22.49
CA CYS A 18 -0.99 -13.58 22.23
C CYS A 18 -0.87 -13.95 20.74
N HIS A 19 -1.96 -14.35 20.09
CA HIS A 19 -1.98 -14.65 18.67
C HIS A 19 -1.69 -13.40 17.83
N TRP A 20 -2.29 -12.25 18.18
CA TRP A 20 -2.04 -10.97 17.52
C TRP A 20 -0.58 -10.52 17.69
N ILE A 21 -0.02 -10.60 18.90
CA ILE A 21 1.40 -10.31 19.17
C ILE A 21 2.30 -11.26 18.37
N ALA A 22 1.98 -12.55 18.33
CA ALA A 22 2.76 -13.53 17.57
C ALA A 22 2.76 -13.22 16.06
N ARG A 23 1.61 -12.82 15.51
CA ARG A 23 1.51 -12.35 14.11
C ARG A 23 2.30 -11.07 13.87
N LEU A 24 2.22 -10.08 14.75
CA LEU A 24 3.04 -8.87 14.63
C LEU A 24 4.54 -9.17 14.64
N ILE A 25 4.99 -10.06 15.54
CA ILE A 25 6.40 -10.47 15.61
C ILE A 25 6.79 -11.22 14.32
N HIS A 26 5.93 -12.10 13.82
CA HIS A 26 6.16 -12.80 12.55
C HIS A 26 6.30 -11.82 11.39
N ASP A 27 5.32 -10.94 11.20
CA ASP A 27 5.31 -9.94 10.13
C ASP A 27 6.49 -8.97 10.23
N TRP A 28 6.93 -8.63 11.46
CA TRP A 28 8.13 -7.82 11.69
C TRP A 28 9.41 -8.57 11.30
N ARG A 29 9.52 -9.86 11.66
CA ARG A 29 10.68 -10.68 11.33
C ARG A 29 10.79 -10.89 9.82
N GLU A 30 9.69 -11.17 9.15
CA GLU A 30 9.65 -11.38 7.69
C GLU A 30 10.10 -10.12 6.93
N ARG A 31 9.61 -8.95 7.33
CA ARG A 31 10.08 -7.67 6.76
C ARG A 31 11.57 -7.45 7.02
N HIS A 32 12.03 -7.69 8.24
CA HIS A 32 13.44 -7.49 8.58
C HIS A 32 14.35 -8.51 7.87
N GLU A 33 13.88 -9.73 7.62
CA GLU A 33 14.61 -10.73 6.83
C GLU A 33 14.72 -10.30 5.38
N LEU A 34 13.63 -9.83 4.77
CA LEU A 34 13.62 -9.27 3.42
C LEU A 34 14.57 -8.06 3.29
N ASP A 35 14.54 -7.12 4.25
CA ASP A 35 15.44 -5.97 4.29
C ASP A 35 16.92 -6.41 4.36
N ARG A 36 17.20 -7.45 5.16
CA ARG A 36 18.55 -8.01 5.29
C ARG A 36 19.00 -8.72 4.03
N GLU A 37 18.12 -9.47 3.37
CA GLU A 37 18.41 -10.13 2.09
C GLU A 37 18.71 -9.09 1.01
N LEU A 38 17.88 -8.06 0.87
CA LEU A 38 18.09 -6.93 -0.04
C LEU A 38 19.40 -6.17 0.25
N ALA A 39 19.77 -6.02 1.52
CA ALA A 39 21.03 -5.40 1.94
C ALA A 39 22.24 -6.32 1.74
N ALA A 40 22.06 -7.64 1.75
CA ALA A 40 23.11 -8.63 1.55
C ALA A 40 23.41 -8.89 0.07
N LEU A 41 22.55 -8.44 -0.85
CA LEU A 41 22.81 -8.52 -2.28
C LEU A 41 24.08 -7.74 -2.64
N PRO A 42 24.98 -8.30 -3.46
CA PRO A 42 26.08 -7.55 -4.06
C PRO A 42 25.55 -6.28 -4.73
N PRO A 43 26.23 -5.12 -4.61
CA PRO A 43 25.72 -3.85 -5.14
C PRO A 43 25.34 -3.90 -6.63
N GLY A 44 26.07 -4.66 -7.45
CA GLY A 44 25.76 -4.83 -8.87
C GLY A 44 24.59 -5.78 -9.16
N GLU A 45 24.30 -6.70 -8.24
CA GLU A 45 23.21 -7.68 -8.40
C GLU A 45 21.86 -7.03 -8.12
N ARG A 46 21.76 -6.23 -7.05
CA ARG A 46 20.55 -5.47 -6.75
C ARG A 46 20.18 -4.50 -7.87
N HIS A 47 21.15 -3.72 -8.35
CA HIS A 47 20.94 -2.80 -9.46
C HIS A 47 20.45 -3.53 -10.73
N ARG A 48 21.03 -4.69 -11.05
CA ARG A 48 20.59 -5.50 -12.20
C ARG A 48 19.16 -6.02 -12.02
N MET A 49 18.82 -6.55 -10.86
CA MET A 49 17.47 -7.04 -10.57
C MET A 49 16.43 -5.91 -10.67
N LEU A 50 16.74 -4.73 -10.12
CA LEU A 50 15.87 -3.56 -10.24
C LEU A 50 15.71 -3.15 -11.71
N ALA A 51 16.81 -3.10 -12.47
CA ALA A 51 16.77 -2.77 -13.89
C ALA A 51 15.94 -3.77 -14.73
N GLU A 52 16.01 -5.07 -14.41
CA GLU A 52 15.16 -6.11 -15.02
C GLU A 52 13.67 -5.90 -14.75
N LEU A 53 13.34 -5.30 -13.60
CA LEU A 53 11.97 -4.91 -13.21
C LEU A 53 11.59 -3.49 -13.68
N GLY A 54 12.48 -2.78 -14.38
CA GLY A 54 12.27 -1.39 -14.78
C GLY A 54 12.25 -0.39 -13.62
N LEU A 55 12.84 -0.77 -12.48
CA LEU A 55 12.96 0.04 -11.27
C LEU A 55 14.37 0.61 -11.13
N SER A 56 14.46 1.80 -10.55
CA SER A 56 15.70 2.38 -10.04
C SER A 56 15.89 2.08 -8.55
N GLU A 57 17.10 2.33 -8.03
CA GLU A 57 17.33 2.29 -6.58
C GLU A 57 16.47 3.34 -5.85
N ASP A 58 16.27 4.52 -6.46
CA ASP A 58 15.38 5.56 -5.92
C ASP A 58 13.92 5.09 -5.86
N ASP A 59 13.46 4.29 -6.82
CA ASP A 59 12.13 3.69 -6.79
C ASP A 59 12.00 2.70 -5.64
N LEU A 60 13.03 1.87 -5.42
CA LEU A 60 13.06 0.92 -4.30
C LEU A 60 13.02 1.67 -2.96
N ASP A 61 13.87 2.69 -2.78
CA ASP A 61 13.92 3.50 -1.56
C ASP A 61 12.59 4.19 -1.29
N ALA A 62 11.94 4.75 -2.32
CA ALA A 62 10.62 5.36 -2.19
C ALA A 62 9.54 4.32 -1.82
N LEU A 63 9.55 3.14 -2.43
CA LEU A 63 8.59 2.07 -2.13
C LEU A 63 8.76 1.51 -0.72
N VAL A 64 10.00 1.33 -0.25
CA VAL A 64 10.29 0.91 1.13
C VAL A 64 9.87 1.98 2.13
N THR A 65 10.22 3.25 1.87
CA THR A 65 9.96 4.36 2.80
C THR A 65 8.48 4.75 2.83
N HIS A 66 7.77 4.62 1.71
CA HIS A 66 6.40 5.11 1.55
C HIS A 66 5.38 4.01 1.27
N GLY A 67 5.75 2.73 1.42
CA GLY A 67 4.88 1.57 1.17
C GLY A 67 3.59 1.58 1.99
N ASP A 68 3.65 1.99 3.26
CA ASP A 68 2.47 2.14 4.12
C ASP A 68 1.51 3.22 3.60
N GLN A 69 2.05 4.31 3.05
CA GLN A 69 1.25 5.36 2.44
C GLN A 69 0.60 4.89 1.13
N VAL A 70 1.36 4.21 0.27
CA VAL A 70 0.85 3.68 -0.99
C VAL A 70 -0.27 2.68 -0.71
N SER A 71 -0.05 1.73 0.20
CA SER A 71 -1.04 0.70 0.56
C SER A 71 -2.30 1.25 1.22
N THR A 72 -2.26 2.43 1.84
CA THR A 72 -3.43 3.04 2.51
C THR A 72 -4.15 4.08 1.68
N LEU A 73 -3.44 4.94 0.95
CA LEU A 73 -4.03 6.05 0.20
C LEU A 73 -4.40 5.67 -1.24
N MET A 74 -3.57 4.89 -1.93
CA MET A 74 -3.81 4.54 -3.34
C MET A 74 -5.13 3.78 -3.56
N PRO A 75 -5.51 2.78 -2.72
CA PRO A 75 -6.79 2.09 -2.89
C PRO A 75 -7.99 3.05 -2.76
N ARG A 76 -7.89 4.03 -1.85
CA ARG A 76 -8.92 5.06 -1.67
C ARG A 76 -8.97 6.03 -2.85
N ALA A 77 -7.82 6.41 -3.41
CA ALA A 77 -7.74 7.24 -4.61
C ALA A 77 -8.33 6.55 -5.86
N LEU A 78 -8.13 5.23 -5.99
CA LEU A 78 -8.76 4.41 -7.02
C LEU A 78 -10.28 4.35 -6.82
N ALA A 79 -10.73 4.07 -5.58
CA ALA A 79 -12.14 3.98 -5.23
C ALA A 79 -12.88 5.32 -5.40
N LEU A 80 -12.26 6.45 -5.08
CA LEU A 80 -12.80 7.79 -5.36
C LEU A 80 -13.14 7.96 -6.86
N ARG A 81 -12.38 7.28 -7.72
CA ARG A 81 -12.59 7.22 -9.17
C ARG A 81 -13.38 5.98 -9.60
N GLY A 82 -13.94 5.17 -8.71
CA GLY A 82 -14.70 3.97 -9.08
C GLY A 82 -13.84 2.89 -9.77
N LEU A 83 -12.51 2.95 -9.63
CA LEU A 83 -11.60 1.91 -10.12
C LEU A 83 -11.42 0.84 -9.04
N SER A 84 -11.47 -0.43 -9.45
CA SER A 84 -11.22 -1.56 -8.55
C SER A 84 -9.74 -1.89 -8.50
N LEU A 85 -9.17 -1.87 -7.29
CA LEU A 85 -7.79 -2.33 -7.04
C LEU A 85 -7.62 -3.81 -7.42
N GLU A 86 -8.61 -4.63 -7.11
CA GLU A 86 -8.59 -6.08 -7.38
C GLU A 86 -8.62 -6.35 -8.88
N ALA A 87 -9.45 -5.63 -9.63
CA ALA A 87 -9.50 -5.74 -11.09
C ALA A 87 -8.16 -5.29 -11.71
N LEU A 88 -7.58 -4.19 -11.24
CA LEU A 88 -6.25 -3.75 -11.70
C LEU A 88 -5.15 -4.76 -11.38
N ALA A 89 -5.19 -5.39 -10.20
CA ALA A 89 -4.22 -6.41 -9.83
C ALA A 89 -4.34 -7.66 -10.73
N HIS A 90 -5.57 -8.02 -11.13
CA HIS A 90 -5.82 -9.18 -11.97
C HIS A 90 -5.53 -8.92 -13.45
N ASP A 91 -6.09 -7.84 -14.00
CA ASP A 91 -6.14 -7.58 -15.45
C ASP A 91 -4.96 -6.73 -15.93
N HIS A 92 -4.38 -5.91 -15.04
CA HIS A 92 -3.41 -4.87 -15.39
C HIS A 92 -2.28 -4.74 -14.34
N GLN A 93 -1.72 -5.85 -13.88
CA GLN A 93 -0.73 -5.87 -12.79
C GLN A 93 0.47 -4.91 -13.04
N GLY A 94 0.98 -4.85 -14.26
CA GLY A 94 2.07 -3.92 -14.61
C GLY A 94 1.69 -2.45 -14.42
N LEU A 95 0.47 -2.08 -14.83
CA LEU A 95 -0.06 -0.73 -14.61
C LEU A 95 -0.26 -0.44 -13.12
N LEU A 96 -0.72 -1.43 -12.34
CA LEU A 96 -0.85 -1.28 -10.90
C LEU A 96 0.52 -0.99 -10.25
N HIS A 97 1.58 -1.68 -10.67
CA HIS A 97 2.94 -1.41 -10.19
C HIS A 97 3.42 0.00 -10.57
N ASP A 98 3.10 0.47 -11.78
CA ASP A 98 3.42 1.85 -12.19
C ASP A 98 2.68 2.90 -11.36
N LEU A 99 1.40 2.67 -11.05
CA LEU A 99 0.62 3.53 -10.17
C LEU A 99 1.20 3.55 -8.76
N GLN A 100 1.61 2.39 -8.23
CA GLN A 100 2.24 2.27 -6.90
C GLN A 100 3.56 3.03 -6.84
N ARG A 101 4.43 2.83 -7.84
CA ARG A 101 5.71 3.54 -7.98
C ARG A 101 5.50 5.05 -8.03
N THR A 102 4.61 5.52 -8.90
CA THR A 102 4.30 6.95 -9.04
C THR A 102 3.69 7.53 -7.75
N CYS A 103 2.88 6.75 -7.04
CA CYS A 103 2.30 7.16 -5.76
C CYS A 103 3.34 7.23 -4.63
N ALA A 104 4.35 6.35 -4.65
CA ALA A 104 5.46 6.39 -3.69
C ALA A 104 6.24 7.70 -3.81
N HIS A 105 6.45 8.18 -5.03
CA HIS A 105 7.09 9.47 -5.32
C HIS A 105 6.20 10.71 -5.18
N CYS A 106 5.00 10.57 -4.59
CA CYS A 106 4.09 11.70 -4.42
C CYS A 106 4.68 12.79 -3.52
N ALA A 107 4.71 14.03 -4.02
CA ALA A 107 5.26 15.17 -3.29
C ALA A 107 4.36 15.69 -2.15
N ASP A 108 3.04 15.45 -2.20
CA ASP A 108 2.09 15.93 -1.19
C ASP A 108 1.05 14.89 -0.76
N PRO A 109 1.50 13.82 -0.07
CA PRO A 109 0.60 12.79 0.42
C PRO A 109 -0.27 13.26 1.59
N ARG A 110 0.10 14.34 2.27
CA ARG A 110 -0.70 14.92 3.35
C ARG A 110 -1.97 15.55 2.80
N ARG A 111 -1.87 16.31 1.71
CA ARG A 111 -3.03 16.88 1.03
C ARG A 111 -3.89 15.80 0.39
N CYS A 112 -3.29 14.77 -0.21
CA CYS A 112 -4.02 13.59 -0.69
C CYS A 112 -4.85 12.95 0.44
N ARG A 113 -4.25 12.69 1.61
CA ARG A 113 -4.96 12.15 2.77
C ARG A 113 -6.12 13.03 3.23
N HIS A 114 -5.91 14.35 3.27
CA HIS A 114 -6.95 15.29 3.68
C HIS A 114 -8.14 15.28 2.71
N LEU A 115 -7.89 15.42 1.41
CA LEU A 115 -8.94 15.40 0.38
C LEU A 115 -9.72 14.08 0.38
N LEU A 116 -9.02 12.95 0.56
CA LEU A 116 -9.67 11.64 0.67
C LEU A 116 -10.48 11.47 1.95
N ALA A 117 -10.13 12.18 3.04
CA ALA A 117 -10.86 12.11 4.31
C ALA A 117 -12.11 12.99 4.32
N GLU A 118 -12.12 14.07 3.56
CA GLU A 118 -13.27 14.99 3.41
C GLU A 118 -14.22 14.59 2.28
N ASP A 119 -14.01 13.42 1.66
CA ASP A 119 -14.74 12.97 0.46
C ASP A 119 -14.78 14.05 -0.64
N ALA A 120 -13.63 14.73 -0.84
CA ALA A 120 -13.51 15.83 -1.78
C ALA A 120 -13.84 15.38 -3.22
N PRO A 121 -14.36 16.29 -4.07
CA PRO A 121 -14.58 16.01 -5.49
C PRO A 121 -13.34 15.43 -6.18
N VAL A 122 -13.56 14.52 -7.14
CA VAL A 122 -12.48 13.93 -7.96
C VAL A 122 -11.60 15.02 -8.58
N ALA A 123 -12.21 16.12 -9.05
CA ALA A 123 -11.48 17.24 -9.66
C ALA A 123 -10.45 17.86 -8.70
N ASP A 124 -10.80 18.07 -7.43
CA ASP A 124 -9.91 18.67 -6.43
C ASP A 124 -8.76 17.72 -6.08
N HIS A 125 -9.03 16.41 -6.05
CA HIS A 125 -8.00 15.39 -5.83
C HIS A 125 -7.12 15.18 -7.07
N ASP A 126 -7.65 15.37 -8.29
CA ASP A 126 -6.88 15.30 -9.54
C ASP A 126 -5.78 16.37 -9.60
N GLU A 127 -5.98 17.55 -8.99
CA GLU A 127 -4.97 18.61 -8.93
C GLU A 127 -3.70 18.21 -8.17
N VAL A 128 -3.78 17.24 -7.26
CA VAL A 128 -2.67 16.86 -6.36
C VAL A 128 -2.14 15.46 -6.61
N CYS A 129 -2.93 14.61 -7.28
CA CYS A 129 -2.58 13.21 -7.45
C CYS A 129 -1.70 13.02 -8.69
N PRO A 130 -0.45 12.52 -8.57
CA PRO A 130 0.43 12.33 -9.71
C PRO A 130 -0.09 11.26 -10.70
N ASN A 131 -1.02 10.41 -10.25
CA ASN A 131 -1.64 9.36 -11.04
C ASN A 131 -2.98 9.77 -11.69
N ALA A 132 -3.42 11.03 -11.53
CA ALA A 132 -4.75 11.47 -11.94
C ALA A 132 -5.03 11.20 -13.44
N SER A 133 -4.09 11.59 -14.31
CA SER A 133 -4.19 11.40 -15.76
C SER A 133 -4.29 9.92 -16.16
N THR A 134 -3.44 9.08 -15.59
CA THR A 134 -3.44 7.63 -15.84
C THR A 134 -4.75 6.99 -15.38
N MET A 135 -5.24 7.33 -14.18
CA MET A 135 -6.52 6.82 -13.67
C MET A 135 -7.72 7.30 -14.49
N ALA A 136 -7.68 8.53 -15.02
CA ALA A 136 -8.73 9.04 -15.88
C ALA A 136 -8.81 8.28 -17.22
N ALA A 137 -7.67 7.87 -17.78
CA ALA A 137 -7.62 7.10 -19.03
C ALA A 137 -8.22 5.69 -18.89
N LEU A 138 -8.26 5.14 -17.68
CA LEU A 138 -8.88 3.84 -17.39
C LEU A 138 -10.41 3.86 -17.31
N LYS A 139 -11.02 5.05 -17.25
CA LYS A 139 -12.48 5.22 -17.27
C LYS A 139 -13.09 5.23 -18.68
N GLY A 140 -12.27 5.02 -19.71
CA GLY A 140 -12.66 5.00 -21.12
C GLY A 140 -13.23 3.67 -21.57
#